data_AF-A0A7S3ZRD2-F1
#
_entry.id   AF-A0A7S3ZRD2-F1
#
_cell.length_a   1.000
_cell.length_b   1.000
_cell.length_c   1.000
_cell.angle_alpha   90.00
_cell.angle_beta   90.00
_cell.angle_gamma   90.00
#
_symmetry.space_group_name_H-M   'P 1'
#
loop_
_entity.id
_entity.type
_entity.pdbx_description
1 polymer ?
#
loop_
_entity_poly.entity_id
_entity_poly.type
_entity_poly.pdbx_seq_one_letter_code
_entity_poly.pdbx_strand_id
1 'polypeptide(L)'
;MVTCPANARPGQKIRFQLPIKLSSDEIQSIKLNYQKDGWVRCLSTDLTFHWIRSEGEVDGQLKDSRDLTWAFERIAFVRELRSSATVSSKSKVDHSLQLVPAKEASLSTVVPAINNGTSLAQELSRYAAMPFQHKEAWFRQQIAKIQVPWEDGHIKINVRRENLLQDSMEATESITQGDMRKIFRFEFISEP
;
A
#
# COMPACT_ATOMS: atom_id res chain seq x y z
N MET A 1 16.05 4.85 -20.95
CA MET A 1 17.11 4.71 -21.97
C MET A 1 17.30 3.22 -22.21
N VAL A 2 17.01 2.72 -23.42
CA VAL A 2 17.08 1.30 -23.73
C VAL A 2 18.41 1.04 -24.43
N THR A 3 19.33 0.36 -23.77
CA THR A 3 20.67 0.06 -24.31
C THR A 3 20.60 -1.22 -25.13
N CYS A 4 21.05 -1.18 -26.38
CA CYS A 4 21.14 -2.37 -27.21
C CYS A 4 22.21 -3.33 -26.66
N PRO A 5 21.93 -4.65 -26.58
CA PRO A 5 22.93 -5.63 -26.17
C PRO A 5 24.11 -5.67 -27.14
N ALA A 6 25.33 -5.87 -26.62
CA ALA A 6 26.60 -5.76 -27.35
C ALA A 6 26.72 -6.68 -28.59
N ASN A 7 25.85 -7.68 -28.70
CA ASN A 7 25.89 -8.71 -29.73
C ASN A 7 24.88 -8.47 -30.87
N ALA A 8 24.13 -7.38 -30.84
CA ALA A 8 23.08 -7.08 -31.82
C ALA A 8 23.68 -6.55 -33.14
N ARG A 9 23.36 -7.21 -34.25
CA ARG A 9 23.77 -6.78 -35.60
C ARG A 9 22.71 -5.89 -36.26
N PRO A 10 23.07 -5.00 -37.21
CA PRO A 10 22.11 -4.22 -37.98
C PRO A 10 21.06 -5.11 -38.65
N GLY A 11 19.77 -4.81 -38.44
CA GLY A 11 18.64 -5.60 -38.97
C GLY A 11 18.20 -6.80 -38.12
N GLN A 12 18.90 -7.11 -37.05
CA GLN A 12 18.53 -8.20 -36.13
C GLN A 12 17.36 -7.78 -35.24
N LYS A 13 16.28 -8.56 -35.21
CA LYS A 13 15.18 -8.35 -34.27
C LYS A 13 15.67 -8.62 -32.85
N ILE A 14 15.67 -7.59 -32.01
CA ILE A 14 16.00 -7.71 -30.58
C ILE A 14 14.68 -7.84 -29.82
N ARG A 15 14.53 -8.90 -29.03
CA ARG A 15 13.36 -9.09 -28.16
C ARG A 15 13.63 -8.41 -26.82
N PHE A 16 13.03 -7.24 -26.62
CA PHE A 16 13.02 -6.59 -25.32
C PHE A 16 11.95 -7.25 -24.44
N GLN A 17 12.37 -7.83 -23.31
CA GLN A 17 11.45 -8.13 -22.23
C GLN A 17 11.22 -6.83 -21.47
N LEU A 18 10.13 -6.14 -21.82
CA LEU A 18 9.64 -5.04 -21.00
C LEU A 18 9.27 -5.58 -19.61
N PRO A 19 9.41 -4.78 -18.53
CA PRO A 19 8.88 -5.17 -17.23
C PRO A 19 7.42 -5.55 -17.41
N ILE A 20 7.13 -6.77 -16.96
CA ILE A 20 5.98 -7.61 -17.27
C ILE A 20 4.70 -6.78 -17.47
N LYS A 21 4.27 -6.63 -18.74
CA LYS A 21 2.89 -6.24 -19.03
C LYS A 21 2.07 -7.52 -18.93
N LEU A 22 1.41 -7.70 -17.80
CA LEU A 22 0.31 -8.66 -17.69
C LEU A 22 -0.63 -8.47 -18.89
N SER A 23 -1.04 -9.56 -19.55
CA SER A 23 -2.05 -9.48 -20.60
C SER A 23 -3.39 -9.05 -20.00
N SER A 24 -4.28 -8.45 -20.81
CA SER A 24 -5.61 -8.05 -20.32
C SER A 24 -6.37 -9.20 -19.66
N ASP A 25 -6.21 -10.42 -20.18
CA ASP A 25 -6.84 -11.62 -19.63
C ASP A 25 -6.24 -12.01 -18.27
N GLU A 26 -4.91 -11.92 -18.12
CA GLU A 26 -4.24 -12.17 -16.84
C GLU A 26 -4.63 -11.11 -15.79
N ILE A 27 -4.75 -9.83 -16.18
CA ILE A 27 -5.23 -8.74 -15.30
C ILE A 27 -6.66 -9.03 -14.83
N GLN A 28 -7.56 -9.41 -15.74
CA GLN A 28 -8.95 -9.71 -15.39
C GLN A 28 -9.08 -10.98 -14.53
N SER A 29 -8.17 -11.94 -14.68
CA SER A 29 -8.11 -13.15 -13.85
C SER A 29 -7.68 -12.86 -12.41
N ILE A 30 -6.98 -11.74 -12.20
CA ILE A 30 -6.56 -11.28 -10.88
C ILE A 30 -7.76 -10.64 -10.16
N LYS A 31 -8.55 -11.51 -9.52
CA LYS A 31 -9.55 -11.12 -8.52
C LYS A 31 -9.03 -11.49 -7.15
N LEU A 32 -8.90 -10.51 -6.26
CA LEU A 32 -8.56 -10.81 -4.87
C LEU A 32 -9.79 -11.44 -4.23
N ASN A 33 -9.60 -12.56 -3.52
CA ASN A 33 -10.67 -13.25 -2.81
C ASN A 33 -11.03 -12.50 -1.52
N TYR A 34 -11.50 -11.27 -1.67
CA TYR A 34 -12.08 -10.46 -0.64
C TYR A 34 -13.50 -10.14 -1.09
N GLN A 35 -14.41 -11.07 -0.85
CA GLN A 35 -15.84 -10.88 -1.07
C GLN A 35 -16.47 -10.58 0.29
N LYS A 36 -16.85 -9.32 0.49
CA LYS A 36 -17.56 -8.89 1.70
C LYS A 36 -18.75 -8.04 1.30
N ASP A 37 -19.94 -8.44 1.71
CA ASP A 37 -21.20 -7.71 1.46
C ASP A 37 -21.41 -7.39 -0.05
N GLY A 38 -20.98 -8.31 -0.91
CA GLY A 38 -21.04 -8.17 -2.37
C GLY A 38 -19.93 -7.31 -2.98
N TRP A 39 -19.02 -6.72 -2.21
CA TRP A 39 -17.86 -5.99 -2.73
C TRP A 39 -16.66 -6.90 -2.95
N VAL A 40 -16.00 -6.72 -4.09
CA VAL A 40 -14.81 -7.45 -4.53
C VAL A 40 -13.74 -6.45 -4.93
N ARG A 41 -12.48 -6.78 -4.67
CA ARG A 41 -11.33 -5.99 -5.08
C ARG A 41 -10.67 -6.59 -6.32
N CYS A 42 -10.63 -5.83 -7.41
CA CYS A 42 -10.15 -6.28 -8.72
C CYS A 42 -9.01 -5.40 -9.21
N LEU A 43 -8.09 -6.01 -9.96
CA LEU A 43 -7.01 -5.28 -10.64
C LEU A 43 -7.53 -4.74 -11.99
N SER A 44 -7.28 -3.46 -12.24
CA SER A 44 -7.59 -2.80 -13.51
C SER A 44 -6.40 -2.81 -14.48
N THR A 45 -6.65 -2.44 -15.73
CA THR A 45 -5.65 -2.36 -16.81
C THR A 45 -4.55 -1.32 -16.53
N ASP A 46 -4.82 -0.36 -15.65
CA ASP A 46 -3.86 0.64 -15.17
C ASP A 46 -2.97 0.10 -14.02
N LEU A 47 -3.07 -1.19 -13.70
CA LEU A 47 -2.38 -1.86 -12.59
C LEU A 47 -2.72 -1.24 -11.23
N THR A 48 -3.91 -0.67 -11.09
CA THR A 48 -4.43 -0.24 -9.80
C THR A 48 -5.57 -1.17 -9.35
N PHE A 49 -5.70 -1.32 -8.03
CA PHE A 49 -6.82 -2.07 -7.46
C PHE A 49 -8.00 -1.14 -7.19
N HIS A 50 -9.18 -1.56 -7.64
CA HIS A 50 -10.46 -0.89 -7.38
C HIS A 50 -11.42 -1.80 -6.62
N TRP A 51 -12.38 -1.17 -5.93
CA TRP A 51 -13.53 -1.85 -5.36
C TRP A 51 -14.68 -1.85 -6.34
N ILE A 52 -15.21 -3.04 -6.63
CA ILE A 52 -16.39 -3.24 -7.46
C ILE A 52 -17.42 -4.06 -6.71
N ARG A 53 -18.71 -3.89 -7.04
CA ARG A 53 -19.77 -4.74 -6.47
C ARG A 53 -20.07 -5.88 -7.43
N SER A 54 -20.03 -7.12 -6.94
CA SER A 54 -20.14 -8.34 -7.76
C SER A 54 -21.56 -8.70 -8.17
N GLU A 55 -22.60 -8.07 -7.61
CA GLU A 55 -24.00 -8.35 -7.98
C GLU A 55 -24.86 -7.06 -7.88
N GLY A 56 -25.59 -6.77 -8.96
CA GLY A 56 -26.69 -5.79 -8.99
C GLY A 56 -26.31 -4.34 -9.34
N GLU A 57 -25.88 -4.08 -10.58
CA GLU A 57 -26.26 -2.82 -11.22
C GLU A 57 -27.78 -2.83 -11.41
N VAL A 58 -28.52 -2.48 -10.35
CA VAL A 58 -29.84 -1.91 -10.56
C VAL A 58 -29.56 -0.48 -10.95
N ASP A 59 -29.56 -0.24 -12.25
CA ASP A 59 -29.70 1.07 -12.87
C ASP A 59 -31.06 1.65 -12.42
N GLY A 60 -31.11 2.03 -11.15
CA GLY A 60 -32.30 2.41 -10.44
C GLY A 60 -32.39 3.91 -10.47
N GLN A 61 -33.15 4.43 -11.44
CA GLN A 61 -33.64 5.79 -11.42
C GLN A 61 -34.01 6.19 -9.98
N LEU A 62 -33.35 7.26 -9.52
CA LEU A 62 -33.49 7.85 -8.19
C LEU A 62 -34.98 8.12 -7.89
N LYS A 63 -35.59 7.28 -7.05
CA LYS A 63 -36.86 7.61 -6.39
C LYS A 63 -36.59 7.90 -4.92
N ASP A 64 -36.91 9.14 -4.59
CA ASP A 64 -37.03 9.80 -3.29
C ASP A 64 -35.83 9.80 -2.32
N SER A 65 -35.26 11.01 -2.25
CA SER A 65 -34.25 11.49 -1.33
C SER A 65 -34.88 11.75 0.04
N ARG A 66 -34.71 10.79 0.97
CA ARG A 66 -34.75 11.04 2.44
C ARG A 66 -34.40 9.86 3.34
N ASP A 67 -34.31 8.65 2.82
CA ASP A 67 -34.03 7.47 3.65
C ASP A 67 -32.54 7.09 3.60
N LEU A 68 -31.70 7.66 4.49
CA LEU A 68 -30.24 7.39 4.47
C LEU A 68 -29.89 5.90 4.63
N THR A 69 -30.82 5.08 5.10
CA THR A 69 -30.69 3.64 5.30
C THR A 69 -30.35 2.90 3.99
N TRP A 70 -30.91 3.33 2.84
CA TRP A 70 -30.62 2.71 1.53
C TRP A 70 -29.18 2.96 1.04
N ALA A 71 -28.57 4.07 1.46
CA ALA A 71 -27.23 4.44 1.01
C ALA A 71 -26.17 3.54 1.65
N PHE A 72 -26.33 3.16 2.93
CA PHE A 72 -25.42 2.27 3.64
C PHE A 72 -25.45 0.82 3.12
N GLU A 73 -26.57 0.36 2.58
CA GLU A 73 -26.70 -0.99 2.00
C GLU A 73 -26.10 -1.10 0.59
N ARG A 74 -25.82 0.04 -0.07
CA ARG A 74 -25.37 0.08 -1.47
C ARG A 74 -24.01 0.75 -1.68
N ILE A 75 -23.53 1.52 -0.72
CA ILE A 75 -22.29 2.28 -0.81
C ILE A 75 -21.35 1.81 0.28
N ALA A 76 -20.20 1.25 -0.12
CA ALA A 76 -19.09 1.03 0.80
C ALA A 76 -18.22 2.28 0.87
N PHE A 77 -17.62 2.53 2.03
CA PHE A 77 -16.63 3.58 2.23
C PHE A 77 -15.29 2.96 2.63
N VAL A 78 -14.21 3.58 2.17
CA VAL A 78 -12.84 3.23 2.55
C VAL A 78 -12.11 4.45 3.06
N ARG A 79 -11.06 4.24 3.86
CA ARG A 79 -10.17 5.32 4.30
C ARG A 79 -9.09 5.54 3.27
N GLU A 80 -8.95 6.76 2.80
CA GLU A 80 -7.89 7.21 1.90
C GLU A 80 -6.99 8.20 2.63
N LEU A 81 -5.67 8.02 2.52
CA LEU A 81 -4.68 8.97 3.02
C LEU A 81 -4.41 10.00 1.91
N ARG A 82 -4.81 11.25 2.12
CA ARG A 82 -4.57 12.35 1.19
C ARG A 82 -3.47 13.26 1.69
N SER A 83 -2.48 13.49 0.83
CA SER A 83 -1.43 14.47 1.06
C SER A 83 -1.88 15.83 0.54
N SER A 84 -1.94 16.82 1.42
CA SER A 84 -2.15 18.22 1.06
C SER A 84 -0.80 18.92 1.00
N ALA A 85 -0.33 19.23 -0.21
CA ALA A 85 0.88 20.04 -0.38
C ALA A 85 0.48 21.51 -0.31
N THR A 86 0.69 22.16 0.84
CA THR A 86 0.65 23.62 0.92
C THR A 86 1.78 24.22 0.09
N VAL A 87 1.45 25.21 -0.74
CA VAL A 87 2.30 25.82 -1.80
C VAL A 87 3.56 26.56 -1.27
N SER A 88 3.88 26.42 0.01
CA SER A 88 5.05 27.01 0.65
C SER A 88 6.20 25.99 0.69
N SER A 89 7.29 26.33 0.01
CA SER A 89 8.49 25.52 -0.27
C SER A 89 9.31 25.04 0.94
N LYS A 90 8.78 25.13 2.17
CA LYS A 90 9.35 24.56 3.40
C LYS A 90 8.31 23.90 4.32
N SER A 91 7.05 23.77 3.89
CA SER A 91 5.97 23.24 4.73
C SER A 91 5.92 21.71 4.70
N LYS A 92 5.85 21.11 5.90
CA LYS A 92 5.60 19.69 6.16
C LYS A 92 4.39 19.25 5.33
N VAL A 93 4.51 18.16 4.57
CA VAL A 93 3.37 17.59 3.85
C VAL A 93 2.34 17.18 4.89
N ASP A 94 1.16 17.79 4.83
CA ASP A 94 0.06 17.43 5.72
C ASP A 94 -0.65 16.21 5.14
N HIS A 95 -0.93 15.23 5.99
CA HIS A 95 -1.59 14.00 5.61
C HIS A 95 -2.90 13.88 6.38
N SER A 96 -4.02 13.79 5.67
CA SER A 96 -5.34 13.61 6.28
C SER A 96 -5.95 12.28 5.84
N LEU A 97 -6.59 11.59 6.78
CA LEU A 97 -7.41 10.42 6.47
C LEU A 97 -8.83 10.87 6.19
N GLN A 98 -9.34 10.53 5.00
CA GLN A 98 -10.72 10.83 4.60
C GLN A 98 -11.49 9.55 4.32
N LEU A 99 -12.79 9.55 4.63
CA LEU A 99 -13.70 8.51 4.18
C LEU A 99 -14.19 8.86 2.78
N VAL A 100 -13.93 7.98 1.82
CA VAL A 100 -14.33 8.14 0.42
C VAL A 100 -15.16 6.94 -0.03
N PRO A 101 -16.10 7.10 -0.97
CA PRO A 101 -16.79 5.97 -1.58
C PRO A 101 -15.80 4.97 -2.17
N ALA A 102 -16.02 3.67 -1.92
CA ALA A 102 -15.10 2.61 -2.33
C ALA A 102 -14.82 2.61 -3.85
N LYS A 103 -15.82 2.98 -4.65
CA LYS A 103 -15.73 3.14 -6.11
C LYS A 103 -14.75 4.24 -6.56
N GLU A 104 -14.51 5.24 -5.73
CA GLU A 104 -13.63 6.38 -6.01
C GLU A 104 -12.20 6.13 -5.53
N ALA A 105 -12.00 5.14 -4.66
CA ALA A 105 -10.69 4.77 -4.18
C ALA A 105 -9.97 3.83 -5.14
N SER A 106 -8.71 4.11 -5.41
CA SER A 106 -7.81 3.22 -6.14
C SER A 106 -6.51 3.04 -5.36
N LEU A 107 -5.86 1.89 -5.54
CA LEU A 107 -4.52 1.65 -4.99
C LEU A 107 -3.56 1.26 -6.10
N SER A 108 -2.55 2.10 -6.34
CA SER A 108 -1.45 1.75 -7.24
C SER A 108 -0.65 0.56 -6.72
N THR A 109 -0.37 -0.39 -7.61
CA THR A 109 0.55 -1.51 -7.34
C THR A 109 2.00 -1.17 -7.67
N VAL A 110 2.25 0.02 -8.22
CA VAL A 110 3.59 0.51 -8.54
C VAL A 110 4.11 1.30 -7.35
N VAL A 111 5.17 0.80 -6.72
CA VAL A 111 5.84 1.47 -5.60
C VAL A 111 7.23 1.87 -6.06
N PRO A 112 7.52 3.17 -6.30
CA PRO A 112 8.80 3.60 -6.86
C PRO A 112 10.03 3.13 -6.07
N ALA A 113 9.90 3.07 -4.74
CA ALA A 113 10.97 2.67 -3.83
C ALA A 113 11.21 1.15 -3.76
N ILE A 114 10.34 0.32 -4.35
CA ILE A 114 10.40 -1.14 -4.26
C ILE A 114 10.45 -1.72 -5.68
N ASN A 115 11.22 -2.80 -5.85
CA ASN A 115 11.29 -3.55 -7.11
C ASN A 115 11.59 -2.66 -8.34
N ASN A 116 12.47 -1.67 -8.17
CA ASN A 116 12.86 -0.68 -9.21
C ASN A 116 11.65 0.02 -9.88
N GLY A 117 10.56 0.25 -9.15
CA GLY A 117 9.36 0.91 -9.67
C GLY A 117 8.53 0.03 -10.63
N THR A 118 8.70 -1.29 -10.58
CA THR A 118 7.83 -2.22 -11.29
C THR A 118 6.56 -2.51 -10.47
N SER A 119 5.48 -2.89 -11.15
CA SER A 119 4.21 -3.23 -10.52
C SER A 119 4.33 -4.50 -9.68
N LEU A 120 3.82 -4.44 -8.45
CA LEU A 120 3.70 -5.58 -7.54
C LEU A 120 2.38 -6.36 -7.75
N ALA A 121 1.59 -6.03 -8.77
CA ALA A 121 0.25 -6.58 -8.96
C ALA A 121 0.23 -8.12 -8.99
N GLN A 122 1.12 -8.74 -9.76
CA GLN A 122 1.23 -10.19 -9.84
C GLN A 122 1.59 -10.82 -8.49
N GLU A 123 2.60 -10.24 -7.82
CA GLU A 123 3.09 -10.76 -6.55
C GLU A 123 2.02 -10.64 -5.46
N LEU A 124 1.41 -9.46 -5.33
CA LEU A 124 0.32 -9.19 -4.38
C LEU A 124 -0.85 -10.15 -4.57
N SER A 125 -1.21 -10.42 -5.82
CA SER A 125 -2.33 -11.30 -6.16
C SER A 125 -2.04 -12.75 -5.84
N ARG A 126 -0.82 -13.20 -6.15
CA ARG A 126 -0.35 -14.54 -5.80
C ARG A 126 -0.37 -14.74 -4.28
N TYR A 127 0.17 -13.80 -3.51
CA TYR A 127 0.20 -13.92 -2.04
C TYR A 127 -1.17 -13.71 -1.41
N ALA A 128 -2.05 -12.89 -2.00
CA ALA A 128 -3.41 -12.71 -1.50
C ALA A 128 -4.24 -14.01 -1.51
N ALA A 129 -3.97 -14.93 -2.43
CA ALA A 129 -4.60 -16.25 -2.49
C ALA A 129 -3.98 -17.28 -1.52
N MET A 130 -2.82 -16.99 -0.92
CA MET A 130 -2.15 -17.94 -0.03
C MET A 130 -2.79 -17.99 1.38
N PRO A 131 -2.58 -19.11 2.11
CA PRO A 131 -2.92 -19.19 3.53
C PRO A 131 -2.19 -18.12 4.36
N PHE A 132 -2.78 -17.76 5.50
CA PHE A 132 -2.28 -16.69 6.36
C PHE A 132 -0.79 -16.82 6.71
N GLN A 133 -0.32 -18.02 7.06
CA GLN A 133 1.09 -18.25 7.43
C GLN A 133 2.08 -17.86 6.32
N HIS A 134 1.71 -18.09 5.06
CA HIS A 134 2.56 -17.75 3.92
C HIS A 134 2.55 -16.23 3.66
N LYS A 135 1.40 -15.57 3.84
CA LYS A 135 1.28 -14.11 3.78
C LYS A 135 2.13 -13.45 4.84
N GLU A 136 2.07 -13.96 6.07
CA GLU A 136 2.87 -13.48 7.19
C GLU A 136 4.37 -13.64 6.91
N ALA A 137 4.81 -14.82 6.49
CA ALA A 137 6.22 -15.08 6.18
C ALA A 137 6.74 -14.16 5.07
N TRP A 138 5.97 -14.00 3.99
CA TRP A 138 6.32 -13.08 2.91
C TRP A 138 6.34 -11.62 3.38
N PHE A 139 5.36 -11.19 4.17
CA PHE A 139 5.31 -9.84 4.70
C PHE A 139 6.55 -9.53 5.57
N ARG A 140 6.92 -10.44 6.47
CA ARG A 140 8.14 -10.31 7.28
C ARG A 140 9.40 -10.18 6.40
N GLN A 141 9.50 -10.93 5.31
CA GLN A 141 10.60 -10.80 4.35
C GLN A 141 10.64 -9.43 3.67
N GLN A 142 9.49 -8.84 3.32
CA GLN A 142 9.46 -7.50 2.73
C GLN A 142 9.82 -6.42 3.76
N ILE A 143 9.35 -6.55 5.00
CA ILE A 143 9.72 -5.64 6.09
C ILE A 143 11.23 -5.69 6.38
N ALA A 144 11.83 -6.89 6.37
CA ALA A 144 13.28 -7.04 6.56
C ALA A 144 14.11 -6.32 5.47
N LYS A 145 13.62 -6.22 4.23
CA LYS A 145 14.32 -5.51 3.15
C LYS A 145 14.37 -4.00 3.34
N ILE A 146 13.42 -3.42 4.07
CA ILE A 146 13.34 -1.98 4.33
C ILE A 146 13.86 -1.60 5.72
N GLN A 147 14.07 -2.59 6.59
CA GLN A 147 14.63 -2.40 7.92
C GLN A 147 16.10 -1.95 7.82
N VAL A 148 16.47 -0.97 8.64
CA VAL A 148 17.87 -0.54 8.76
C VAL A 148 18.62 -1.56 9.64
N PRO A 149 19.71 -2.17 9.16
CA PRO A 149 20.54 -3.07 9.96
C PRO A 149 21.04 -2.39 11.24
N TRP A 150 21.23 -3.18 12.30
CA TRP A 150 21.67 -2.66 13.60
C TRP A 150 22.96 -1.84 13.52
N GLU A 151 23.93 -2.33 12.73
CA GLU A 151 25.24 -1.71 12.54
C GLU A 151 25.15 -0.36 11.81
N ASP A 152 24.13 -0.16 10.99
CA ASP A 152 23.90 1.07 10.22
C ASP A 152 23.10 2.11 11.02
N GLY A 153 22.51 1.71 12.15
CA GLY A 153 21.88 2.61 13.11
C GLY A 153 20.72 2.00 13.89
N HIS A 154 20.64 2.38 15.16
CA HIS A 154 19.55 2.02 16.06
C HIS A 154 19.12 3.24 16.89
N ILE A 155 17.90 3.22 17.42
CA ILE A 155 17.37 4.28 18.28
C ILE A 155 17.25 3.73 19.69
N LYS A 156 17.85 4.43 20.66
CA LYS A 156 17.67 4.14 22.08
C LYS A 156 16.57 5.03 22.64
N ILE A 157 15.59 4.40 23.30
CA ILE A 157 14.46 5.08 23.92
C ILE A 157 14.52 4.78 25.42
N ASN A 158 14.84 5.80 26.21
CA ASN A 158 14.93 5.71 27.66
C ASN A 158 13.61 6.18 28.27
N VAL A 159 12.96 5.33 29.06
CA VAL A 159 11.63 5.61 29.62
C VAL A 159 11.61 5.35 31.11
N ARG A 160 10.84 6.14 31.85
CA ARG A 160 10.52 5.85 33.26
C ARG A 160 9.34 4.90 33.31
N ARG A 161 9.39 3.90 34.17
CA ARG A 161 8.32 2.90 34.28
C ARG A 161 6.99 3.53 34.70
N GLU A 162 7.05 4.48 35.63
CA GLU A 162 5.90 5.22 36.14
C GLU A 162 5.27 6.17 35.10
N ASN A 163 6.02 6.55 34.05
CA ASN A 163 5.58 7.49 33.01
C ASN A 163 5.73 6.89 31.60
N LEU A 164 5.59 5.57 31.45
CA LEU A 164 5.91 4.84 30.22
C LEU A 164 5.23 5.45 28.97
N LEU A 165 3.94 5.77 29.06
CA LEU A 165 3.17 6.28 27.91
C LEU A 165 3.65 7.67 27.49
N GLN A 166 3.80 8.59 28.45
CA GLN A 166 4.24 9.96 28.20
C GLN A 166 5.63 9.98 27.57
N ASP A 167 6.59 9.28 28.21
CA ASP A 167 7.98 9.23 27.76
C ASP A 167 8.10 8.55 26.38
N SER A 168 7.29 7.50 26.13
CA SER A 168 7.28 6.81 24.82
C SER A 168 6.69 7.70 23.72
N MET A 169 5.65 8.48 24.02
CA MET A 169 5.03 9.38 23.06
C MET A 169 6.00 10.50 22.67
N GLU A 170 6.58 11.18 23.67
CA GLU A 170 7.56 12.25 23.45
C GLU A 170 8.78 11.74 22.65
N ALA A 171 9.28 10.54 22.98
CA ALA A 171 10.36 9.92 22.23
C ALA A 171 9.95 9.64 20.78
N THR A 172 8.78 9.05 20.55
CA THR A 172 8.35 8.60 19.20
C THR A 172 7.94 9.76 18.30
N GLU A 173 7.34 10.82 18.84
CA GLU A 173 6.94 12.02 18.09
C GLU A 173 8.12 12.74 17.43
N SER A 174 9.33 12.60 18.01
CA SER A 174 10.55 13.18 17.49
C SER A 174 11.22 12.36 16.36
N ILE A 175 10.78 11.12 16.13
CA ILE A 175 11.41 10.19 15.19
C ILE A 175 10.98 10.51 13.75
N THR A 176 11.96 10.59 12.85
CA THR A 176 11.69 10.83 11.43
C THR A 176 11.14 9.57 10.74
N GLN A 177 10.42 9.73 9.64
CA GLN A 177 9.88 8.58 8.87
C GLN A 177 10.98 7.58 8.43
N GLY A 178 12.17 8.08 8.10
CA GLY A 178 13.30 7.21 7.73
C GLY A 178 13.82 6.43 8.94
N ASP A 179 13.91 7.09 10.09
CA ASP A 179 14.39 6.51 11.35
C ASP A 179 13.42 5.50 11.95
N MET A 180 12.11 5.60 11.65
CA MET A 180 11.11 4.58 12.03
C MET A 180 11.42 3.17 11.49
N ARG A 181 12.37 3.02 10.56
CA ARG A 181 12.83 1.72 10.03
C ARG A 181 14.02 1.14 10.81
N LYS A 182 14.58 1.89 11.77
CA LYS A 182 15.67 1.43 12.64
C LYS A 182 15.13 0.56 13.77
N ILE A 183 16.01 -0.25 14.35
CA ILE A 183 15.69 -1.05 15.53
C ILE A 183 15.62 -0.15 16.75
N PHE A 184 14.54 -0.28 17.53
CA PHE A 184 14.35 0.48 18.77
C PHE A 184 14.81 -0.36 19.95
N ARG A 185 15.69 0.20 20.77
CA ARG A 185 16.16 -0.39 22.01
C ARG A 185 15.59 0.41 23.17
N PHE A 186 14.74 -0.23 23.96
CA PHE A 186 14.13 0.38 25.13
C PHE A 186 14.97 0.09 26.37
N GLU A 187 15.21 1.10 27.19
CA GLU A 187 15.85 0.98 28.50
C GLU A 187 15.01 1.71 29.54
N PHE A 188 14.77 1.07 30.68
CA PHE A 188 14.10 1.71 31.79
C PHE A 188 15.12 2.51 32.59
N ILE A 189 14.84 3.79 32.83
CA ILE A 189 15.76 4.65 33.57
C ILE A 189 15.92 4.09 34.98
N SER A 190 17.17 3.94 35.42
CA SER A 190 17.53 3.40 36.74
C SER A 190 17.18 1.93 36.97
N GLU A 191 16.92 1.16 35.90
CA GLU A 191 16.76 -0.30 35.95
C GLU A 191 17.87 -1.00 35.16
N PRO A 192 18.30 -2.21 35.58
CA PRO A 192 19.34 -2.99 34.90
C PRO A 192 18.87 -3.65 33.59
#